data_AF-A0A3S0HL66-F1
#
_entry.id   AF-A0A3S0HL66-F1
#
_cell.length_a   1.000
_cell.length_b   1.000
_cell.length_c   1.000
_cell.angle_alpha   90.00
_cell.angle_beta   90.00
_cell.angle_gamma   90.00
#
_symmetry.space_group_name_H-M   'P 1'
#
loop_
_entity.id
_entity.type
_entity.pdbx_description
1 polymer ?
#
loop_
_entity_poly.entity_id
_entity_poly.type
_entity_poly.pdbx_seq_one_letter_code
_entity_poly.pdbx_strand_id
1 'polypeptide(L)'
;MDEQYFKVSLEDGSEQLCKVVFTFDTDDFSYVLYSIVDEDGNESEEITALRYEVDEDGKMTHFTPLETEEEWDMVEEVLNTLIAEFGDEDEADYFTISDENGEEIECEVLHRFELKDFNKSYILYTFADQDEDGEIFAAAYIAGENGEVEELLPIESDEEWAKVEKELEFINQ
;
A
#
# COMPACT_ATOMS: atom_id res chain seq x y z
N MET A 1 -3.86 4.29 -18.02
CA MET A 1 -5.22 4.13 -17.48
C MET A 1 -5.90 5.48 -17.61
N ASP A 2 -7.18 5.54 -17.99
CA ASP A 2 -7.90 6.81 -18.02
C ASP A 2 -8.11 7.26 -16.57
N GLU A 3 -7.59 8.44 -16.22
CA GLU A 3 -7.80 9.04 -14.91
C GLU A 3 -9.25 9.51 -14.82
N GLN A 4 -10.06 8.80 -14.04
CA GLN A 4 -11.48 9.12 -13.88
C GLN A 4 -11.68 9.98 -12.64
N TYR A 5 -12.28 11.15 -12.80
CA TYR A 5 -12.61 12.06 -11.69
C TYR A 5 -14.12 12.23 -11.59
N PHE A 6 -14.60 12.38 -10.37
CA PHE A 6 -15.98 12.75 -10.08
C PHE A 6 -16.03 13.83 -9.00
N LYS A 7 -17.19 14.45 -8.86
CA LYS A 7 -17.43 15.43 -7.80
C LYS A 7 -18.51 14.90 -6.88
N VAL A 8 -18.26 14.96 -5.58
CA VAL A 8 -19.29 14.67 -4.57
C VAL A 8 -19.69 15.96 -3.88
N SER A 9 -20.99 16.14 -3.68
CA SER A 9 -21.52 17.28 -2.93
C SER A 9 -21.49 16.97 -1.44
N LEU A 10 -20.74 17.75 -0.67
CA LEU A 10 -20.66 17.64 0.78
C LEU A 10 -21.89 18.29 1.45
N GLU A 11 -22.15 17.94 2.72
CA GLU A 11 -23.29 18.46 3.49
C GLU A 11 -23.27 19.98 3.69
N ASP A 12 -22.09 20.62 3.62
CA ASP A 12 -21.93 22.08 3.72
C ASP A 12 -22.29 22.82 2.41
N GLY A 13 -22.57 22.08 1.32
CA GLY A 13 -22.91 22.63 0.01
C GLY A 13 -21.69 22.91 -0.89
N SER A 14 -20.48 22.57 -0.44
CA SER A 14 -19.25 22.54 -1.24
C SER A 14 -19.16 21.26 -2.09
N GLU A 15 -18.49 21.36 -3.24
CA GLU A 15 -18.18 20.22 -4.10
C GLU A 15 -16.74 19.75 -3.81
N GLN A 16 -16.57 18.49 -3.42
CA GLN A 16 -15.25 17.87 -3.31
C GLN A 16 -14.89 17.17 -4.61
N LEU A 17 -13.70 17.45 -5.14
CA LEU A 17 -13.16 16.73 -6.29
C LEU A 17 -12.52 15.43 -5.79
N CYS A 18 -12.87 14.32 -6.44
CA CYS A 18 -12.41 12.99 -6.07
C CYS A 18 -11.84 12.28 -7.31
N LYS A 19 -10.73 11.59 -7.14
CA LYS A 19 -10.08 10.77 -8.16
C LYS A 19 -10.45 9.31 -7.91
N VAL A 20 -11.02 8.65 -8.91
CA VAL A 20 -11.34 7.22 -8.86
C VAL A 20 -10.03 6.42 -8.87
N VAL A 21 -9.85 5.59 -7.85
CA VAL A 21 -8.72 4.67 -7.71
C VAL A 21 -9.11 3.31 -8.25
N PHE A 22 -10.26 2.80 -7.81
CA PHE A 22 -10.79 1.52 -8.27
C PHE A 22 -12.31 1.45 -8.13
N THR A 23 -12.97 0.66 -8.98
CA THR A 23 -14.41 0.44 -8.90
C THR A 23 -14.71 -1.03 -9.05
N PHE A 24 -15.61 -1.55 -8.22
CA PHE A 24 -16.07 -2.93 -8.33
C PHE A 24 -17.58 -3.02 -8.11
N ASP A 25 -18.18 -4.02 -8.74
CA ASP A 25 -19.59 -4.36 -8.62
C ASP A 25 -19.78 -5.66 -7.82
N THR A 26 -20.83 -5.68 -7.01
CA THR A 26 -21.33 -6.85 -6.29
C THR A 26 -22.72 -7.21 -6.81
N ASP A 27 -23.26 -8.36 -6.39
CA ASP A 27 -24.62 -8.77 -6.76
C ASP A 27 -25.72 -7.75 -6.37
N ASP A 28 -25.48 -6.96 -5.32
CA ASP A 28 -26.46 -6.01 -4.78
C ASP A 28 -26.08 -4.53 -5.01
N PHE A 29 -24.79 -4.17 -4.95
CA PHE A 29 -24.33 -2.78 -4.98
C PHE A 29 -23.03 -2.56 -5.77
N SER A 30 -22.79 -1.34 -6.23
CA SER A 30 -21.52 -0.94 -6.85
C SER A 30 -20.75 0.01 -5.93
N TYR A 31 -19.45 -0.23 -5.78
CA TYR A 31 -18.56 0.49 -4.87
C TYR A 31 -17.42 1.14 -5.63
N VAL A 32 -17.09 2.38 -5.24
CA VAL A 32 -15.99 3.16 -5.78
C VAL A 32 -15.03 3.54 -4.66
N LEU A 33 -13.76 3.21 -4.84
CA LEU A 33 -12.63 3.69 -4.05
C LEU A 33 -12.07 4.94 -4.73
N TYR A 34 -11.83 5.98 -3.93
CA TYR A 34 -11.35 7.26 -4.42
C TYR A 34 -10.46 7.96 -3.41
N SER A 35 -9.56 8.80 -3.93
CA SER A 35 -8.81 9.76 -3.13
C SER A 35 -9.39 11.16 -3.30
N ILE A 36 -9.30 11.94 -2.23
CA ILE A 36 -9.72 13.34 -2.22
C ILE A 36 -8.66 14.17 -2.94
N VAL A 37 -9.08 15.07 -3.84
CA VAL A 37 -8.18 15.99 -4.53
C VAL A 37 -8.40 17.40 -4.02
N ASP A 38 -7.32 18.01 -3.54
CA ASP A 38 -7.33 19.38 -3.02
C ASP A 38 -7.38 20.42 -4.13
N GLU A 39 -7.59 21.70 -3.78
CA GLU A 39 -7.74 22.78 -4.77
C GLU A 39 -6.49 22.97 -5.66
N ASP A 40 -5.32 22.60 -5.14
CA ASP A 40 -4.03 22.61 -5.85
C ASP A 40 -3.86 21.42 -6.81
N GLY A 41 -4.82 20.48 -6.85
CA GLY A 41 -4.74 19.27 -7.66
C GLY A 41 -3.90 18.15 -7.03
N ASN A 42 -3.50 18.30 -5.77
CA ASN A 42 -2.82 17.25 -5.01
C ASN A 42 -3.83 16.20 -4.56
N GLU A 43 -3.51 14.93 -4.74
CA GLU A 43 -4.30 13.81 -4.24
C GLU A 43 -3.90 13.46 -2.80
N SER A 44 -4.91 13.20 -1.97
CA SER A 44 -4.73 12.70 -0.61
C SER A 44 -4.30 11.25 -0.63
N GLU A 45 -3.41 10.87 0.29
CA GLU A 45 -2.98 9.49 0.52
C GLU A 45 -4.11 8.65 1.15
N GLU A 46 -5.09 9.30 1.78
CA GLU A 46 -6.26 8.63 2.36
C GLU A 46 -7.26 8.19 1.28
N ILE A 47 -7.42 6.87 1.13
CA ILE A 47 -8.42 6.24 0.24
C ILE A 47 -9.75 6.10 0.98
N THR A 48 -10.82 6.60 0.38
CA THR A 48 -12.20 6.46 0.89
C THR A 48 -13.05 5.64 -0.07
N ALA A 49 -14.14 5.03 0.42
CA ALA A 49 -15.11 4.33 -0.41
C ALA A 49 -16.52 4.91 -0.30
N LEU A 50 -17.27 4.83 -1.41
CA LEU A 50 -18.70 5.17 -1.49
C LEU A 50 -19.43 4.15 -2.37
N ARG A 51 -20.72 3.97 -2.10
CA ARG A 51 -21.62 3.30 -3.04
C ARG A 51 -21.99 4.25 -4.15
N TYR A 52 -22.12 3.76 -5.38
CA TYR A 52 -22.58 4.53 -6.52
C TYR A 52 -23.58 3.73 -7.36
N GLU A 53 -24.37 4.44 -8.16
CA GLU A 53 -25.22 3.87 -9.19
C GLU A 53 -24.74 4.32 -10.58
N VAL A 54 -25.05 3.54 -11.61
CA VAL A 54 -24.71 3.88 -12.99
C VAL A 54 -25.97 4.35 -13.71
N ASP A 55 -25.93 5.56 -14.27
CA ASP A 55 -27.03 6.11 -15.05
C ASP A 55 -27.09 5.53 -16.49
N GLU A 56 -28.10 5.86 -17.29
CA GLU A 56 -28.29 5.33 -18.66
C GLU A 56 -27.12 5.64 -19.60
N ASP A 57 -26.36 6.70 -19.31
CA ASP A 57 -25.13 7.10 -20.02
C ASP A 57 -23.85 6.38 -19.52
N GLY A 58 -23.96 5.45 -18.57
CA GLY A 58 -22.80 4.75 -18.00
C GLY A 58 -21.99 5.60 -17.01
N LYS A 59 -22.58 6.66 -16.44
CA LYS A 59 -21.91 7.56 -15.51
C LYS A 59 -22.26 7.24 -14.06
N MET A 60 -21.26 7.33 -13.19
CA MET A 60 -21.44 7.21 -11.75
C MET A 60 -22.30 8.37 -11.24
N THR A 61 -23.37 8.03 -10.54
CA THR A 61 -24.33 8.92 -9.91
C THR A 61 -24.73 8.35 -8.55
N HIS A 62 -25.51 9.12 -7.79
CA HIS A 62 -26.08 8.68 -6.51
C HIS A 62 -25.05 8.10 -5.51
N PHE A 63 -24.07 8.92 -5.14
CA PHE A 63 -23.06 8.51 -4.16
C PHE A 63 -23.63 8.45 -2.75
N THR A 64 -23.48 7.32 -2.07
CA THR A 64 -23.93 7.14 -0.67
C THR A 64 -22.84 6.53 0.19
N PRO A 65 -22.71 6.97 1.46
CA PRO A 65 -21.74 6.39 2.38
C PRO A 65 -22.06 4.94 2.70
N LEU A 66 -21.03 4.19 3.06
CA LEU A 66 -21.14 2.85 3.62
C LEU A 66 -21.68 2.98 5.05
N GLU A 67 -22.73 2.22 5.37
CA GLU A 67 -23.41 2.32 6.67
C GLU A 67 -23.21 1.07 7.52
N THR A 68 -22.78 -0.04 6.92
CA THR A 68 -22.69 -1.35 7.58
C THR A 68 -21.25 -1.87 7.61
N GLU A 69 -20.91 -2.59 8.68
CA GLU A 69 -19.58 -3.22 8.84
C GLU A 69 -19.28 -4.21 7.71
N GLU A 70 -20.29 -4.93 7.21
CA GLU A 70 -20.13 -5.86 6.07
C GLU A 70 -19.67 -5.14 4.79
N GLU A 71 -20.17 -3.92 4.55
CA GLU A 71 -19.72 -3.12 3.39
C GLU A 71 -18.28 -2.67 3.55
N TRP A 72 -17.90 -2.28 4.77
CA TRP A 72 -16.53 -1.87 5.08
C TRP A 72 -15.55 -3.04 4.96
N ASP A 73 -15.90 -4.20 5.52
CA ASP A 73 -15.10 -5.43 5.43
C ASP A 73 -14.80 -5.81 3.96
N MET A 74 -15.81 -5.74 3.09
CA MET A 74 -15.62 -5.98 1.66
C MET A 74 -14.71 -4.95 0.99
N VAL A 75 -14.85 -3.67 1.32
CA VAL A 75 -13.99 -2.61 0.78
C VAL A 75 -12.57 -2.76 1.27
N GLU A 76 -12.36 -3.07 2.55
CA GLU A 76 -11.04 -3.28 3.15
C GLU A 76 -10.32 -4.46 2.50
N GLU A 77 -11.00 -5.58 2.25
CA GLU A 77 -10.42 -6.74 1.54
C GLU A 77 -9.96 -6.36 0.12
N VAL A 78 -10.78 -5.60 -0.62
CA VAL A 78 -10.43 -5.12 -1.97
C VAL A 78 -9.29 -4.10 -1.89
N LEU A 79 -9.32 -3.18 -0.94
CA LEU A 79 -8.29 -2.17 -0.71
C LEU A 79 -6.95 -2.82 -0.35
N ASN A 80 -6.92 -3.76 0.59
CA ASN A 80 -5.72 -4.51 0.97
C ASN A 80 -5.14 -5.26 -0.22
N THR A 81 -6.00 -5.85 -1.06
CA THR A 81 -5.56 -6.50 -2.31
C THR A 81 -5.00 -5.48 -3.29
N LEU A 82 -5.61 -4.30 -3.42
CA LEU A 82 -5.11 -3.22 -4.28
C LEU A 82 -3.78 -2.66 -3.77
N ILE A 83 -3.61 -2.48 -2.46
CA ILE A 83 -2.34 -2.06 -1.89
C ILE A 83 -1.29 -3.17 -2.08
N ALA A 84 -1.66 -4.44 -1.97
CA ALA A 84 -0.74 -5.53 -2.25
C ALA A 84 -0.37 -5.67 -3.75
N GLU A 85 -1.27 -5.33 -4.66
CA GLU A 85 -1.09 -5.49 -6.12
C GLU A 85 -0.57 -4.22 -6.83
N PHE A 86 -0.94 -3.04 -6.32
CA PHE A 86 -0.66 -1.70 -6.88
C PHE A 86 -0.03 -0.73 -5.87
N GLY A 87 0.01 -1.06 -4.58
CA GLY A 87 0.62 -0.25 -3.54
C GLY A 87 2.13 -0.45 -3.50
N ASP A 88 2.80 0.16 -4.47
CA ASP A 88 4.22 0.49 -4.42
C ASP A 88 4.33 1.87 -5.09
N GLU A 89 4.63 2.92 -4.30
CA GLU A 89 5.66 3.94 -4.63
C GLU A 89 5.87 5.08 -3.60
N ASP A 90 5.01 5.34 -2.59
CA ASP A 90 5.23 6.53 -1.73
C ASP A 90 4.97 6.41 -0.20
N GLU A 91 4.63 5.24 0.34
CA GLU A 91 4.69 5.04 1.81
C GLU A 91 5.91 4.19 2.15
N ALA A 92 6.99 4.86 2.57
CA ALA A 92 8.13 4.18 3.16
C ALA A 92 7.64 3.35 4.35
N ASP A 93 7.67 2.02 4.22
CA ASP A 93 7.24 1.10 5.25
C ASP A 93 8.33 1.09 6.34
N TYR A 94 8.00 1.43 7.58
CA TYR A 94 8.97 1.46 8.69
C TYR A 94 8.70 0.32 9.65
N PHE A 95 9.76 -0.32 10.13
CA PHE A 95 9.67 -1.35 11.17
C PHE A 95 10.73 -1.12 12.24
N THR A 96 10.49 -1.68 13.43
CA THR A 96 11.40 -1.54 14.57
C THR A 96 12.03 -2.88 14.91
N ILE A 97 13.35 -2.91 14.98
CA ILE A 97 14.10 -4.09 15.43
C ILE A 97 14.73 -3.84 16.79
N SER A 98 14.75 -4.86 17.64
CA SER A 98 15.51 -4.83 18.89
C SER A 98 16.88 -5.46 18.68
N ASP A 99 17.95 -4.67 18.82
CA ASP A 99 19.33 -5.18 18.74
C ASP A 99 19.72 -6.03 19.98
N GLU A 100 20.88 -6.70 19.96
CA GLU A 100 21.45 -7.46 21.10
C GLU A 100 21.58 -6.65 22.40
N ASN A 101 21.56 -5.31 22.32
CA ASN A 101 21.60 -4.40 23.46
C ASN A 101 20.21 -4.06 24.04
N GLY A 102 19.13 -4.50 23.39
CA GLY A 102 17.75 -4.12 23.71
C GLY A 102 17.42 -2.69 23.30
N GLU A 103 18.20 -2.11 22.39
CA GLU A 103 17.92 -0.81 21.77
C GLU A 103 16.99 -1.04 20.57
N GLU A 104 15.91 -0.26 20.53
CA GLU A 104 14.94 -0.26 19.43
C GLU A 104 15.51 0.62 18.31
N ILE A 105 15.75 0.01 17.15
CA ILE A 105 16.26 0.68 15.97
C ILE A 105 15.14 0.78 14.95
N GLU A 106 14.85 2.00 14.51
CA GLU A 106 13.89 2.28 13.44
C GLU A 106 14.55 2.05 12.06
N CYS A 107 13.94 1.17 11.28
CA CYS A 107 14.40 0.77 9.96
C CYS A 107 13.35 1.15 8.92
N GLU A 108 13.81 1.72 7.81
CA GLU A 108 12.99 2.01 6.64
C GLU A 108 13.11 0.87 5.63
N VAL A 109 11.99 0.26 5.27
CA VAL A 109 11.90 -0.77 4.25
C VAL A 109 11.94 -0.10 2.88
N LEU A 110 12.99 -0.41 2.14
CA LEU A 110 13.18 0.06 0.77
C LEU A 110 12.48 -0.86 -0.23
N HIS A 111 12.49 -2.17 0.01
CA HIS A 111 11.87 -3.13 -0.90
C HIS A 111 11.64 -4.50 -0.22
N ARG A 112 10.54 -5.17 -0.59
CA ARG A 112 10.20 -6.52 -0.10
C ARG A 112 9.87 -7.45 -1.27
N PHE A 113 10.46 -8.64 -1.28
CA PHE A 113 10.26 -9.61 -2.36
C PHE A 113 10.33 -11.06 -1.88
N GLU A 114 9.64 -11.96 -2.58
CA GLU A 114 9.72 -13.40 -2.32
C GLU A 114 10.57 -14.12 -3.38
N LEU A 115 11.44 -15.02 -2.94
CA LEU A 115 12.12 -15.94 -3.85
C LEU A 115 11.46 -17.30 -3.79
N LYS A 116 10.66 -17.60 -4.82
CA LYS A 116 10.00 -18.91 -4.99
C LYS A 116 10.97 -20.08 -5.06
N ASP A 117 12.22 -19.84 -5.48
CA ASP A 117 13.31 -20.83 -5.45
C ASP A 117 13.59 -21.34 -4.03
N PHE A 118 13.50 -20.45 -3.03
CA PHE A 118 13.77 -20.74 -1.62
C PHE A 118 12.51 -20.84 -0.77
N ASN A 119 11.36 -20.43 -1.33
CA ASN A 119 10.09 -20.28 -0.64
C ASN A 119 10.21 -19.37 0.60
N LYS A 120 11.06 -18.36 0.52
CA LYS A 120 11.35 -17.38 1.58
C LYS A 120 11.08 -15.96 1.09
N SER A 121 10.72 -15.10 2.03
CA SER A 121 10.57 -13.67 1.79
C SER A 121 11.83 -12.92 2.25
N TYR A 122 12.20 -11.88 1.52
CA TYR A 122 13.40 -11.08 1.70
C TYR A 122 13.02 -9.62 1.76
N ILE A 123 13.72 -8.88 2.61
CA ILE A 123 13.47 -7.47 2.86
C ILE A 123 14.79 -6.71 2.76
N LEU A 124 14.74 -5.58 2.06
CA LEU A 124 15.81 -4.61 1.93
C LEU A 124 15.41 -3.39 2.74
N TYR A 125 16.27 -2.98 3.67
CA TYR A 125 15.97 -1.89 4.58
C TYR A 125 17.22 -1.06 4.89
N THR A 126 17.01 0.18 5.30
CA THR A 126 18.06 1.09 5.76
C THR A 126 17.72 1.61 7.16
N PHE A 127 18.71 2.12 7.88
CA PHE A 127 18.48 2.71 9.20
C PHE A 127 18.01 4.16 9.07
N ALA A 128 16.84 4.46 9.66
CA ALA A 128 16.25 5.80 9.58
C ALA A 128 17.08 6.87 10.32
N ASP A 129 17.94 6.48 11.27
CA ASP A 129 18.82 7.39 12.04
C ASP A 129 20.10 7.79 11.28
N GLN A 130 20.37 7.23 10.09
CA GLN A 130 21.59 7.51 9.33
C GLN A 130 21.39 8.59 8.25
N ASP A 131 21.97 9.77 8.46
CA ASP A 131 21.99 10.89 7.49
C ASP A 131 22.84 10.58 6.24
N GLU A 132 22.23 10.79 5.06
CA GLU A 132 22.75 10.97 3.70
C GLU A 132 23.54 9.83 2.99
N ASP A 133 23.93 8.74 3.64
CA ASP A 133 24.55 7.56 2.99
C ASP A 133 24.24 6.26 3.79
N GLY A 134 22.95 5.96 3.99
CA GLY A 134 22.53 4.75 4.69
C GLY A 134 22.95 3.48 3.95
N GLU A 135 23.66 2.57 4.61
CA GLU A 135 23.96 1.25 4.06
C GLU A 135 22.65 0.45 3.94
N ILE A 136 22.37 -0.07 2.76
CA ILE A 136 21.20 -0.95 2.56
C ILE A 136 21.53 -2.32 3.12
N PHE A 137 20.75 -2.76 4.10
CA PHE A 137 20.81 -4.08 4.68
C PHE A 137 19.82 -5.01 4.01
N ALA A 138 20.17 -6.28 3.93
CA ALA A 138 19.31 -7.32 3.42
C ALA A 138 19.18 -8.47 4.42
N ALA A 139 17.94 -8.88 4.68
CA ALA A 139 17.64 -10.03 5.52
C ALA A 139 16.49 -10.84 4.91
N ALA A 140 16.42 -12.13 5.27
CA ALA A 140 15.18 -12.87 5.07
C ALA A 140 14.21 -12.51 6.18
N TYR A 141 12.90 -12.49 5.92
CA TYR A 141 11.90 -12.19 6.94
C TYR A 141 10.75 -13.19 6.93
N ILE A 142 10.13 -13.34 8.10
CA ILE A 142 8.86 -14.04 8.27
C ILE A 142 7.75 -13.00 8.33
N ALA A 143 6.82 -13.07 7.38
CA ALA A 143 5.63 -12.24 7.39
C ALA A 143 4.62 -12.78 8.43
N GLY A 144 4.12 -11.91 9.30
CA GLY A 144 3.04 -12.21 10.24
C GLY A 144 1.67 -12.31 9.55
N GLU A 145 0.61 -12.55 10.33
CA GLU A 145 -0.76 -12.73 9.81
C GLU A 145 -1.28 -11.52 9.00
N ASN A 146 -0.74 -10.32 9.27
CA ASN A 146 -1.12 -9.07 8.60
C ASN A 146 -0.06 -8.56 7.60
N GLY A 147 0.94 -9.38 7.26
CA GLY A 147 2.03 -8.96 6.35
C GLY A 147 3.15 -8.14 7.00
N GLU A 148 3.09 -7.93 8.31
CA GLU A 148 4.15 -7.29 9.11
C GLU A 148 5.41 -8.17 9.24
N VAL A 149 6.57 -7.56 9.51
CA VAL A 149 7.83 -8.28 9.73
C VAL A 149 7.83 -8.88 11.14
N GLU A 150 7.58 -10.19 11.25
CA GLU A 150 7.54 -10.90 12.54
C GLU A 150 8.96 -11.24 13.04
N GLU A 151 9.82 -11.74 12.15
CA GLU A 151 11.19 -12.13 12.49
C GLU A 151 12.15 -11.94 11.32
N LEU A 152 13.35 -11.40 11.59
CA LEU A 152 14.45 -11.30 10.64
C LEU A 152 15.40 -12.49 10.79
N LEU A 153 15.77 -13.07 9.66
CA LEU A 153 16.65 -14.21 9.54
C LEU A 153 17.89 -13.85 8.70
N PRO A 154 19.10 -14.23 9.14
CA PRO A 154 20.31 -14.00 8.37
C PRO A 154 20.32 -14.82 7.08
N ILE A 155 20.84 -14.24 6.00
CA ILE A 155 21.04 -14.91 4.73
C ILE A 155 22.40 -15.62 4.78
N GLU A 156 22.38 -16.96 4.83
CA GLU A 156 23.61 -17.77 4.99
C GLU A 156 24.15 -18.34 3.66
N SER A 157 23.33 -18.38 2.61
CA SER A 157 23.72 -19.01 1.34
C SER A 157 24.17 -18.00 0.28
N ASP A 158 25.31 -18.25 -0.36
CA ASP A 158 25.78 -17.45 -1.51
C ASP A 158 24.76 -17.37 -2.65
N GLU A 159 23.95 -18.43 -2.85
CA GLU A 159 22.92 -18.46 -3.90
C GLU A 159 21.74 -17.53 -3.59
N GLU A 160 21.38 -17.40 -2.31
CA GLU A 160 20.36 -16.45 -1.85
C GLU A 160 20.91 -15.01 -2.00
N TRP A 161 22.14 -14.78 -1.56
CA TRP A 161 22.81 -13.48 -1.70
C TRP A 161 22.91 -13.00 -3.14
N ALA A 162 23.28 -13.86 -4.09
CA ALA A 162 23.38 -13.47 -5.49
C ALA A 162 22.04 -12.99 -6.10
N LYS A 163 20.90 -13.43 -5.56
CA LYS A 163 19.57 -12.95 -5.98
C LYS A 163 19.24 -11.61 -5.33
N VAL A 164 19.55 -11.48 -4.04
CA VAL A 164 19.30 -10.28 -3.24
C VAL A 164 20.17 -9.12 -3.73
N GLU A 165 21.45 -9.35 -4.00
CA GLU A 165 22.37 -8.36 -4.58
C GLU A 165 21.82 -7.77 -5.88
N LYS A 166 21.16 -8.59 -6.70
CA LYS A 166 20.58 -8.15 -7.97
C LYS A 166 19.42 -7.16 -7.77
N GLU A 167 18.57 -7.38 -6.77
CA GLU A 167 17.50 -6.44 -6.42
C GLU A 167 18.07 -5.18 -5.74
N LEU A 168 19.10 -5.33 -4.91
CA LEU A 168 19.81 -4.21 -4.29
C LEU A 168 20.46 -3.30 -5.35
N GLU A 169 21.08 -3.88 -6.39
CA GLU A 169 21.62 -3.14 -7.54
C GLU A 169 20.53 -2.36 -8.29
N PHE A 170 19.29 -2.87 -8.34
CA PHE A 170 18.18 -2.19 -9.01
C PHE A 170 17.73 -0.93 -8.25
N ILE A 171 17.78 -0.98 -6.92
CA ILE A 171 17.37 0.13 -6.04
C ILE A 171 18.45 1.21 -5.98
N ASN A 172 19.73 0.83 -6.02
CA ASN A 172 20.86 1.76 -5.91
C ASN A 172 21.26 2.41 -7.27
N GLN A 173 20.42 2.32 -8.30
CA GLN A 173 20.72 2.77 -9.67
C GLN A 173 20.03 4.08 -10.04
#